data_AF-A0A401I0K0-F1
#
_entry.id   AF-A0A401I0K0-F1
#
_cell.length_a   1.000
_cell.length_b   1.000
_cell.length_c   1.000
_cell.angle_alpha   90.00
_cell.angle_beta   90.00
_cell.angle_gamma   90.00
#
_symmetry.space_group_name_H-M   'P 1'
#
loop_
_entity.id
_entity.type
_entity.pdbx_description
1 polymer ?
#
loop_
_entity_poly.entity_id
_entity_poly.type
_entity_poly.pdbx_seq_one_letter_code
_entity_poly.pdbx_strand_id
1 'polypeptide(L)'
;MKKIIGGGIFFISGISLYVNVLEPTIKLASTLDSWTTPPGRLGTSIETLGINYLMKFSYLLMALGFILIMWGLFENNLKKLSFKKNKK
;
A
#
# COMPACT_ATOMS: atom_id res chain seq x y z
N MET A 1 6.33 -5.64 -19.42
CA MET A 1 5.84 -6.80 -18.64
C MET A 1 6.59 -7.00 -17.32
N LYS A 2 7.93 -7.09 -17.28
CA LYS A 2 8.70 -7.28 -16.03
C LYS A 2 8.33 -6.29 -14.90
N LYS A 3 8.11 -5.01 -15.24
CA LYS A 3 7.71 -3.96 -14.28
C LYS A 3 6.31 -4.17 -13.68
N ILE A 4 5.38 -4.69 -14.48
CA ILE A 4 4.01 -5.00 -14.05
C ILE A 4 4.04 -6.16 -13.06
N ILE A 5 4.79 -7.22 -13.38
CA ILE A 5 4.95 -8.39 -12.50
C ILE A 5 5.65 -7.98 -11.19
N GLY A 6 6.74 -7.22 -11.27
CA GLY A 6 7.44 -6.71 -10.09
C GLY A 6 6.54 -5.83 -9.22
N GLY A 7 5.83 -4.87 -9.83
CA GLY A 7 4.87 -4.03 -9.11
C GLY A 7 3.73 -4.83 -8.48
N GLY A 8 3.23 -5.87 -9.16
CA GLY A 8 2.23 -6.80 -8.62
C GLY A 8 2.70 -7.52 -7.36
N ILE A 9 3.95 -8.01 -7.35
CA ILE A 9 4.54 -8.66 -6.17
C ILE A 9 4.62 -7.67 -4.99
N PHE A 10 5.11 -6.45 -5.23
CA PHE A 10 5.17 -5.40 -4.20
C PHE A 10 3.79 -4.99 -3.68
N PHE A 11 2.79 -4.94 -4.56
CA PHE A 11 1.43 -4.58 -4.19
C PHE A 11 0.78 -5.67 -3.32
N ILE A 12 0.90 -6.93 -3.74
CA ILE A 12 0.36 -8.09 -2.99
C ILE A 12 1.06 -8.24 -1.65
N SER A 13 2.39 -8.09 -1.59
CA SER A 13 3.11 -8.17 -0.32
C SER A 13 2.73 -7.03 0.64
N GLY A 14 2.48 -5.82 0.12
CA GLY A 14 1.90 -4.72 0.88
C GLY A 14 0.53 -5.05 1.48
N ILE A 15 -0.37 -5.65 0.69
CA ILE A 15 -1.70 -6.11 1.16
C ILE A 15 -1.56 -7.20 2.23
N SER A 16 -0.74 -8.22 1.99
CA SER A 16 -0.53 -9.28 2.97
C SER A 16 -0.02 -8.72 4.29
N LEU A 17 0.91 -7.77 4.26
CA LEU A 17 1.43 -7.12 5.45
C LEU A 17 0.36 -6.28 6.16
N TYR A 18 -0.53 -5.60 5.41
CA TYR A 18 -1.68 -4.89 5.96
C TYR A 18 -2.60 -5.81 6.74
N VAL A 19 -2.99 -6.94 6.14
CA VAL A 19 -3.93 -7.91 6.74
C VAL A 19 -3.34 -8.51 8.02
N ASN A 20 -2.05 -8.87 8.01
CA ASN A 20 -1.37 -9.40 9.19
C ASN A 20 -1.31 -8.40 10.36
N VAL A 21 -1.22 -7.09 10.07
CA VAL A 21 -1.26 -6.04 11.10
C VAL A 21 -2.69 -5.78 11.57
N LEU A 22 -3.66 -5.88 10.68
CA LEU A 22 -5.05 -5.58 10.97
C LEU A 22 -5.66 -6.56 11.99
N GLU A 23 -5.34 -7.85 11.88
CA GLU A 23 -5.88 -8.89 12.78
C GLU A 23 -5.61 -8.63 14.28
N PRO A 24 -4.35 -8.46 14.75
CA PRO A 24 -4.08 -8.15 16.15
C PRO A 24 -4.60 -6.76 16.54
N THR A 25 -4.63 -5.81 15.61
CA THR A 25 -5.18 -4.47 15.84
C THR A 25 -6.67 -4.54 16.17
N ILE A 26 -7.46 -5.27 15.37
CA ILE A 26 -8.91 -5.41 15.59
C ILE A 26 -9.17 -6.14 16.92
N LYS A 27 -8.38 -7.19 17.22
CA LYS A 27 -8.52 -7.95 18.46
C LYS A 27 -8.29 -7.10 19.71
N LEU A 28 -7.34 -6.17 19.68
CA LEU A 28 -7.11 -5.23 20.78
C LEU A 28 -8.14 -4.09 20.76
N ALA A 29 -8.58 -3.65 19.59
CA ALA A 29 -9.56 -2.59 19.46
C ALA A 29 -10.93 -3.00 19.99
N SER A 30 -11.30 -4.27 19.89
CA SER A 30 -12.56 -4.79 20.43
C SER A 30 -12.58 -4.84 21.96
N THR A 31 -11.42 -4.85 22.62
CA THR A 31 -11.31 -4.82 24.10
C THR A 31 -11.23 -3.42 24.68
N LEU A 32 -11.09 -2.38 23.84
CA LEU A 32 -11.07 -1.00 24.30
C LEU A 32 -12.51 -0.49 24.42
N ASP A 33 -12.87 0.13 25.55
CA ASP A 33 -14.24 0.63 25.77
C ASP A 33 -14.49 2.04 25.20
N SER A 34 -13.44 2.87 25.03
CA SER A 34 -13.61 4.28 24.63
C SER A 34 -13.48 4.50 23.11
N TRP A 35 -14.42 5.25 22.51
CA TRP A 35 -14.42 5.67 21.10
C TRP A 35 -14.19 7.18 20.91
N THR A 36 -14.22 7.96 22.00
CA THR A 36 -14.53 9.40 21.92
C THR A 36 -13.32 10.33 21.83
N THR A 37 -12.10 9.81 21.95
CA THR A 37 -10.87 10.61 21.87
C THR A 37 -10.00 10.18 20.68
N PRO A 38 -9.46 11.12 19.88
CA PRO A 38 -8.42 10.82 18.89
C PRO A 38 -7.25 10.10 19.58
N PRO A 39 -6.63 9.06 18.98
CA PRO A 39 -6.77 8.60 17.59
C PRO A 39 -7.88 7.55 17.34
N GLY A 40 -8.82 7.37 18.28
CA GLY A 40 -9.88 6.36 18.22
C GLY A 40 -9.38 4.94 18.49
N ARG A 41 -10.30 3.95 18.64
CA ARG A 41 -9.95 2.58 19.07
C ARG A 41 -8.85 1.93 18.23
N LEU A 42 -8.97 1.98 16.91
CA LEU A 42 -7.97 1.39 16.01
C LEU A 42 -6.61 2.11 16.11
N GLY A 43 -6.61 3.44 16.19
CA GLY A 43 -5.39 4.21 16.36
C GLY A 43 -4.69 3.89 17.68
N THR A 44 -5.44 3.85 18.78
CA THR A 44 -4.91 3.47 20.10
C THR A 44 -4.39 2.04 20.09
N SER A 45 -5.07 1.10 19.43
CA SER A 45 -4.59 -0.28 19.31
C SER A 45 -3.29 -0.38 18.50
N ILE A 46 -3.16 0.36 17.41
CA ILE A 46 -1.93 0.39 16.61
C ILE A 46 -0.76 0.98 17.41
N GLU A 47 -1.00 2.05 18.16
CA GLU A 47 -0.01 2.66 19.04
C GLU A 47 0.40 1.71 20.17
N THR A 48 -0.58 1.07 20.82
CA THR A 48 -0.35 0.13 21.93
C THR A 48 0.42 -1.10 21.47
N LEU A 49 0.15 -1.60 20.27
CA LEU A 49 0.88 -2.73 19.69
C LEU A 49 2.26 -2.32 19.13
N GLY A 50 2.56 -1.02 19.02
CA GLY A 50 3.81 -0.53 18.45
C GLY A 50 3.98 -0.79 16.96
N ILE A 51 2.93 -1.25 16.26
CA ILE A 51 2.97 -1.68 14.85
C ILE A 51 2.71 -0.55 13.84
N ASN A 52 2.77 0.70 14.31
CA ASN A 52 2.62 1.90 13.48
C ASN A 52 3.58 1.91 12.27
N TYR A 53 4.81 1.41 12.44
CA TYR A 53 5.78 1.33 11.36
C TYR A 53 5.41 0.28 10.31
N LEU A 54 4.84 -0.87 10.71
CA LEU A 54 4.39 -1.90 9.76
C LEU A 54 3.22 -1.38 8.92
N MET A 55 2.25 -0.69 9.53
CA MET A 55 1.15 -0.05 8.80
C MET A 55 1.67 0.92 7.74
N LYS A 56 2.58 1.81 8.12
CA LYS A 56 3.19 2.77 7.20
C LYS A 56 3.97 2.06 6.08
N PHE A 57 4.70 1.00 6.42
CA PHE A 57 5.48 0.23 5.46
C PHE A 57 4.60 -0.52 4.46
N SER A 58 3.48 -1.10 4.93
CA SER A 58 2.46 -1.71 4.07
C SER A 58 1.93 -0.70 3.06
N TYR A 59 1.50 0.48 3.51
CA TYR A 59 1.02 1.53 2.60
C TYR A 59 2.09 1.97 1.61
N LEU A 60 3.35 2.07 2.04
CA LEU A 60 4.47 2.42 1.18
C LEU A 60 4.69 1.34 0.10
N LEU A 61 4.66 0.05 0.47
CA LEU A 61 4.76 -1.05 -0.50
C LEU A 61 3.62 -1.07 -1.50
N MET A 62 2.38 -0.85 -1.04
CA MET A 62 1.22 -0.76 -1.91
C MET A 62 1.34 0.43 -2.87
N ALA A 63 1.77 1.60 -2.38
CA ALA A 63 1.97 2.78 -3.21
C ALA A 63 3.06 2.55 -4.28
N LEU A 64 4.22 2.00 -3.88
CA LEU A 64 5.31 1.68 -4.80
C LEU A 64 4.89 0.62 -5.84
N GLY A 65 4.21 -0.43 -5.39
CA GLY A 65 3.68 -1.47 -6.27
C GLY A 65 2.72 -0.90 -7.30
N PHE A 66 1.77 -0.06 -6.87
CA PHE A 66 0.82 0.62 -7.76
C PHE A 66 1.53 1.53 -8.78
N ILE A 67 2.50 2.34 -8.35
CA ILE A 67 3.28 3.22 -9.23
C ILE A 67 4.02 2.39 -10.29
N LEU A 68 4.65 1.28 -9.89
CA LEU A 68 5.36 0.37 -10.81
C LEU A 68 4.43 -0.27 -11.84
N ILE A 69 3.23 -0.68 -11.42
CA ILE A 69 2.21 -1.24 -12.32
C ILE A 69 1.78 -0.19 -13.33
N MET A 70 1.43 1.01 -12.87
CA MET A 70 1.03 2.13 -13.73
C MET A 70 2.15 2.49 -14.71
N TRP A 71 3.39 2.59 -14.24
CA TRP A 71 4.55 2.84 -15.11
C TRP A 71 4.69 1.76 -16.19
N GLY A 72 4.56 0.49 -15.80
CA GLY A 72 4.64 -0.64 -16.72
C GLY A 72 3.54 -0.63 -17.78
N LEU A 73 2.34 -0.14 -17.43
CA LEU A 73 1.20 0.03 -18.35
C LEU A 73 1.42 1.18 -19.33
N PHE A 74 1.84 2.34 -18.85
CA PHE A 74 1.98 3.54 -19.69
C PHE A 74 3.26 3.56 -20.53
N GLU A 75 4.27 2.74 -20.23
CA GLU A 75 5.54 2.70 -20.96
C GLU A 75 5.34 2.49 -22.48
N ASN A 76 4.41 1.62 -22.88
CA ASN A 76 4.13 1.35 -24.29
C ASN A 76 3.45 2.55 -24.97
N ASN A 77 2.55 3.24 -24.26
CA ASN A 77 1.86 4.42 -24.79
C ASN A 77 2.81 5.61 -24.94
N LEU A 78 3.70 5.82 -23.97
CA LEU A 78 4.72 6.88 -24.01
C LEU A 78 5.73 6.66 -25.14
N LYS A 79 6.20 5.42 -25.34
CA LYS A 79 7.07 5.09 -26.49
C LYS A 79 6.37 5.40 -27.81
N LYS A 80 5.11 5.01 -27.97
CA LYS A 80 4.34 5.25 -29.19
C LYS A 80 4.15 6.75 -29.49
N LEU A 81 3.92 7.57 -28.45
CA LEU A 81 3.84 9.04 -28.56
C LEU A 81 5.18 9.68 -28.96
N SER A 82 6.28 9.22 -28.36
CA SER A 82 7.64 9.66 -28.71
C SER A 82 7.98 9.39 -30.18
N PHE A 83 7.71 8.18 -30.68
CA PHE A 83 7.99 7.83 -32.08
C PHE A 83 7.12 8.59 -33.09
N LYS A 84 5.87 8.93 -32.73
CA LYS A 84 5.00 9.74 -33.60
C LYS A 84 5.49 11.19 -33.73
N LYS A 85 6.11 11.74 -32.68
CA LYS A 85 6.64 13.11 -32.69
C LYS A 85 7.87 13.26 -33.58
N ASN A 86 8.73 12.24 -33.67
CA ASN A 86 9.94 12.25 -34.52
C ASN A 86 9.70 11.96 -36.01
N LYS A 87 8.47 11.64 -36.41
CA LYS A 87 8.09 11.39 -37.81
C LYS A 87 7.40 12.58 -38.49
N LYS A 88 7.23 13.69 -37.78
CA LYS A 88 6.82 14.99 -38.33
C LYS A 88 8.02 15.91 -38.35
#